data_AF-A0A2D7WF82-F1
#
_entry.id   AF-A0A2D7WF82-F1
#
_cell.length_a   1.000
_cell.length_b   1.000
_cell.length_c   1.000
_cell.angle_alpha   90.00
_cell.angle_beta   90.00
_cell.angle_gamma   90.00
#
_symmetry.space_group_name_H-M   'P 1'
#
loop_
_entity.id
_entity.type
_entity.pdbx_description
1 polymer ?
#
loop_
_entity_poly.entity_id
_entity_poly.type
_entity_poly.pdbx_seq_one_letter_code
_entity_poly.pdbx_strand_id
1 'polypeptide(L)'
;MLTRPEISAQILETLCAFTDNTCLKIFGRLILETPSDNWQSHTSSAHFTLQWPEPRPCLSSAVLNGGLVSARSLINLRVERDANAPLHTPEQSLQQAQQRLQLPDTCVGMMTAASMASLRHSHSHIYGEALAVYVSCGLSNARRAGDPCDWKPTQAMPVGTINSVVIADLSFSTAGMVELHSLISEAKAAVLQDMNIRSPVSGQIATGTGTDACAIISGCGAPVRWLGKHTDIGEHIARQYMDALRSSIDAFYC
;
A
#
# COMPACT_ATOMS: atom_id res chain seq x y z
N MET A 1 -30.92 -21.31 -32.73
CA MET A 1 -29.60 -21.90 -32.44
C MET A 1 -28.60 -20.76 -32.57
N LEU A 2 -28.40 -20.02 -31.47
CA LEU A 2 -27.55 -18.82 -31.45
C LEU A 2 -26.08 -19.26 -31.41
N THR A 3 -25.22 -18.52 -32.09
CA THR A 3 -23.82 -18.89 -32.24
C THR A 3 -23.03 -18.56 -30.98
N ARG A 4 -21.99 -19.34 -30.67
CA ARG A 4 -21.16 -19.24 -29.45
C ARG A 4 -20.69 -17.82 -29.03
N PRO A 5 -20.50 -16.82 -29.90
CA PRO A 5 -20.12 -15.47 -29.48
C PRO A 5 -21.25 -14.70 -28.78
N GLU A 6 -22.52 -15.00 -29.08
CA GLU A 6 -23.67 -14.21 -28.59
C GLU A 6 -24.04 -14.57 -27.14
N ILE A 7 -23.67 -15.78 -26.70
CA ILE A 7 -23.86 -16.24 -25.32
C ILE A 7 -22.86 -15.57 -24.36
N SER A 8 -21.66 -15.17 -24.83
CA SER A 8 -20.67 -14.54 -23.93
C SER A 8 -21.03 -13.09 -23.59
N ALA A 9 -21.57 -12.32 -24.54
CA ALA A 9 -21.96 -10.94 -24.32
C ALA A 9 -23.15 -10.80 -23.34
N GLN A 10 -24.16 -11.66 -23.46
CA GLN A 10 -25.32 -11.64 -22.55
C GLN A 10 -25.00 -12.13 -21.13
N ILE A 11 -24.04 -13.05 -20.97
CA ILE A 11 -23.57 -13.48 -19.64
C ILE A 11 -22.73 -12.37 -18.98
N LEU A 12 -21.92 -11.64 -19.75
CA LEU A 12 -21.12 -10.50 -19.26
C LEU A 12 -22.00 -9.33 -18.80
N GLU A 13 -23.04 -8.96 -19.56
CA GLU A 13 -23.94 -7.87 -19.16
C GLU A 13 -24.80 -8.21 -17.94
N THR A 14 -25.15 -9.49 -17.74
CA THR A 14 -25.95 -9.91 -16.59
C THR A 14 -25.12 -10.02 -15.29
N LEU A 15 -23.81 -10.24 -15.39
CA LEU A 15 -22.89 -10.33 -14.23
C LEU A 15 -22.45 -8.96 -13.70
N CYS A 16 -22.47 -7.90 -14.50
CA CYS A 16 -22.14 -6.54 -14.06
C CYS A 16 -23.23 -5.88 -13.19
N ALA A 17 -24.42 -6.45 -13.10
CA ALA A 17 -25.54 -5.82 -12.40
C ALA A 17 -25.62 -6.12 -10.89
N PHE A 18 -24.82 -7.04 -10.35
CA PHE A 18 -24.89 -7.42 -8.94
C PHE A 18 -23.53 -7.89 -8.42
N THR A 19 -22.68 -6.98 -7.91
CA THR A 19 -21.85 -7.10 -6.68
C THR A 19 -20.68 -6.10 -6.69
N ASP A 20 -20.60 -5.26 -5.66
CA ASP A 20 -19.54 -4.26 -5.37
C ASP A 20 -18.16 -4.87 -5.00
N ASN A 21 -17.71 -5.93 -5.68
CA ASN A 21 -16.36 -6.49 -5.49
C ASN A 21 -16.05 -7.49 -6.61
N THR A 22 -15.71 -6.99 -7.79
CA THR A 22 -15.31 -7.87 -8.91
C THR A 22 -13.83 -8.18 -8.82
N CYS A 23 -13.51 -9.42 -8.44
CA CYS A 23 -12.16 -9.94 -8.51
C CYS A 23 -12.10 -11.07 -9.55
N LEU A 24 -11.27 -10.92 -10.57
CA LEU A 24 -11.11 -11.90 -11.64
C LEU A 24 -10.05 -12.94 -11.25
N LYS A 25 -10.49 -14.18 -11.03
CA LYS A 25 -9.60 -15.34 -10.91
C LYS A 25 -9.24 -15.87 -12.30
N ILE A 26 -8.01 -15.64 -12.73
CA ILE A 26 -7.44 -16.27 -13.92
C ILE A 26 -6.20 -17.07 -13.47
N PHE A 27 -6.19 -18.39 -13.71
CA PHE A 27 -5.09 -19.31 -13.36
C PHE A 27 -4.61 -19.28 -11.90
N GLY A 28 -5.52 -19.23 -10.93
CA GLY A 28 -5.16 -19.22 -9.50
C GLY A 28 -4.53 -17.90 -9.02
N ARG A 29 -4.48 -16.89 -9.88
CA ARG A 29 -3.95 -15.56 -9.61
C ARG A 29 -5.10 -14.60 -9.32
N LEU A 30 -5.02 -13.88 -8.21
CA LEU A 30 -5.96 -12.84 -7.85
C LEU A 30 -5.49 -11.52 -8.49
N ILE A 31 -6.07 -11.15 -9.63
CA ILE A 31 -5.83 -9.84 -10.25
C ILE A 31 -6.89 -8.90 -9.67
N LEU A 32 -6.46 -7.89 -8.94
CA LEU A 32 -7.35 -6.80 -8.54
C LEU A 32 -7.54 -5.91 -9.78
N GLU A 33 -8.79 -5.58 -10.12
CA GLU A 33 -9.07 -4.60 -11.17
C GLU A 33 -8.29 -3.30 -10.85
N THR A 34 -7.58 -2.76 -11.83
CA THR A 34 -6.87 -1.49 -11.68
C THR A 34 -7.71 -0.39 -12.33
N PRO A 35 -7.75 0.83 -11.76
CA PRO A 35 -8.50 1.93 -12.36
C PRO A 35 -7.84 2.47 -13.64
N SER A 36 -6.71 1.88 -14.05
CA SER A 36 -5.88 2.29 -15.18
C SER A 36 -5.14 1.10 -15.74
N ASP A 37 -4.90 1.12 -17.05
CA ASP A 37 -3.99 0.18 -17.73
C ASP A 37 -2.51 0.52 -17.46
N ASN A 38 -2.23 1.64 -16.79
CA ASN A 38 -0.86 2.13 -16.59
C ASN A 38 -0.15 1.53 -15.38
N TRP A 39 -0.81 0.70 -14.57
CA TRP A 39 -0.16 -0.18 -13.60
C TRP A 39 -0.98 -1.45 -13.37
N GLN A 40 -0.32 -2.48 -12.88
CA GLN A 40 -0.92 -3.76 -12.53
C GLN A 40 -0.60 -4.08 -11.08
N SER A 41 -1.58 -4.59 -10.36
CA SER A 41 -1.40 -5.02 -8.98
C SER A 41 -1.58 -6.54 -8.84
N HIS A 42 -0.81 -7.14 -7.94
CA HIS A 42 -0.88 -8.56 -7.66
C HIS A 42 -0.77 -8.81 -6.15
N THR A 43 -1.66 -9.64 -5.62
CA THR A 43 -1.68 -9.98 -4.20
C THR A 43 -1.61 -11.48 -4.00
N SER A 44 -0.82 -11.91 -3.02
CA SER A 44 -0.78 -13.28 -2.51
C SER A 44 -0.70 -13.26 -0.98
N SER A 45 -0.72 -14.43 -0.34
CA SER A 45 -0.48 -14.53 1.10
C SER A 45 0.93 -14.07 1.55
N ALA A 46 1.89 -14.01 0.60
CA ALA A 46 3.30 -13.73 0.87
C ALA A 46 3.73 -12.31 0.46
N HIS A 47 3.01 -11.65 -0.44
CA HIS A 47 3.39 -10.32 -0.93
C HIS A 47 2.25 -9.63 -1.65
N PHE A 48 2.37 -8.30 -1.73
CA PHE A 48 1.68 -7.44 -2.67
C PHE A 48 2.70 -6.79 -3.60
N THR A 49 2.41 -6.70 -4.90
CA THR A 49 3.25 -5.99 -5.87
C THR A 49 2.45 -5.05 -6.75
N LEU A 50 3.11 -3.97 -7.17
CA LEU A 50 2.70 -3.09 -8.25
C LEU A 50 3.78 -3.10 -9.33
N GLN A 51 3.37 -3.06 -10.59
CA GLN A 51 4.25 -2.93 -11.75
C GLN A 51 3.64 -1.97 -12.76
N TRP A 52 4.48 -1.21 -13.44
CA TRP A 52 4.05 -0.24 -14.45
C TRP A 52 5.10 -0.13 -15.57
N PRO A 53 4.70 0.30 -16.79
CA PRO A 53 5.55 0.14 -17.97
C PRO A 53 6.78 1.06 -17.93
N GLU A 54 6.57 2.35 -17.67
CA GLU A 54 7.62 3.39 -17.75
C GLU A 54 8.08 3.85 -16.37
N PRO A 55 9.38 4.17 -16.16
CA PRO A 55 9.86 4.66 -14.86
C PRO A 55 9.07 5.86 -14.33
N ARG A 56 8.62 5.77 -13.07
CA ARG A 56 7.82 6.80 -12.38
C ARG A 56 8.57 7.35 -11.17
N PRO A 57 8.48 8.66 -10.87
CA PRO A 57 8.96 9.22 -9.62
C PRO A 57 8.26 8.55 -8.43
N CYS A 58 9.05 8.06 -7.47
CA CYS A 58 8.57 7.44 -6.25
C CYS A 58 9.26 8.05 -5.04
N LEU A 59 8.50 8.57 -4.09
CA LEU A 59 8.98 9.00 -2.78
C LEU A 59 8.54 7.99 -1.73
N SER A 60 9.48 7.39 -0.99
CA SER A 60 9.13 6.40 0.04
C SER A 60 10.09 6.32 1.21
N SER A 61 9.61 5.78 2.33
CA SER A 61 10.42 5.30 3.46
C SER A 61 10.76 3.80 3.35
N ALA A 62 10.73 3.25 2.14
CA ALA A 62 10.96 1.83 1.89
C ALA A 62 12.39 1.39 2.24
N VAL A 63 12.54 0.10 2.53
CA VAL A 63 13.82 -0.52 2.91
C VAL A 63 14.73 -0.68 1.69
N LEU A 64 14.20 -1.26 0.61
CA LEU A 64 14.93 -1.41 -0.65
C LEU A 64 14.61 -0.24 -1.57
N ASN A 65 15.63 0.46 -2.04
CA ASN A 65 15.53 1.59 -2.97
C ASN A 65 14.56 2.70 -2.49
N GLY A 66 14.56 3.00 -1.19
CA GLY A 66 13.78 4.09 -0.60
C GLY A 66 14.33 5.48 -0.94
N GLY A 67 13.68 6.52 -0.41
CA GLY A 67 13.96 7.92 -0.75
C GLY A 67 13.17 8.38 -1.97
N LEU A 68 13.70 9.39 -2.69
CA LEU A 68 13.16 9.86 -3.96
C LEU A 68 13.90 9.20 -5.12
N VAL A 69 13.23 8.28 -5.82
CA VAL A 69 13.84 7.46 -6.87
C VAL A 69 12.94 7.40 -8.12
N SER A 70 13.50 6.90 -9.21
CA SER A 70 12.72 6.50 -10.39
C SER A 70 12.54 4.98 -10.37
N ALA A 71 11.30 4.52 -10.29
CA ALA A 71 10.95 3.12 -10.07
C ALA A 71 10.03 2.57 -11.17
N ARG A 72 10.03 1.25 -11.36
CA ARG A 72 9.11 0.53 -12.29
C ARG A 72 8.21 -0.49 -11.59
N SER A 73 8.48 -0.75 -10.33
CA SER A 73 7.70 -1.66 -9.52
C SER A 73 7.81 -1.34 -8.04
N LEU A 74 6.85 -1.85 -7.28
CA LEU A 74 6.88 -1.84 -5.83
C LEU A 74 6.53 -3.24 -5.32
N ILE A 75 7.19 -3.66 -4.25
CA ILE A 75 6.84 -4.87 -3.49
C ILE A 75 6.61 -4.51 -2.02
N ASN A 76 5.53 -5.02 -1.44
CA ASN A 76 5.33 -5.11 0.00
C ASN A 76 5.42 -6.59 0.38
N LEU A 77 6.58 -7.01 0.89
CA LEU A 77 6.88 -8.40 1.20
C LEU A 77 6.42 -8.73 2.61
N ARG A 78 5.59 -9.77 2.75
CA ARG A 78 5.28 -10.33 4.06
C ARG A 78 6.47 -11.17 4.53
N VAL A 79 6.97 -10.86 5.72
CA VAL A 79 7.97 -11.68 6.40
C VAL A 79 7.35 -12.35 7.62
N GLU A 80 7.52 -13.66 7.69
CA GLU A 80 7.16 -14.43 8.87
C GLU A 80 8.33 -14.47 9.84
N ARG A 81 8.02 -14.54 11.14
CA ARG A 81 9.04 -14.73 12.17
C ARG A 81 9.42 -16.21 12.20
N ASP A 82 10.32 -16.62 11.32
CA ASP A 82 10.92 -17.95 11.40
C ASP A 82 12.27 -17.87 12.13
N ALA A 83 12.34 -18.53 13.29
CA ALA A 83 13.57 -18.61 14.08
C ALA A 83 14.68 -19.42 13.39
N ASN A 84 14.34 -20.20 12.37
CA ASN A 84 15.26 -21.02 11.59
C ASN A 84 15.59 -20.43 10.21
N ALA A 85 14.99 -19.29 9.83
CA ALA A 85 15.31 -18.66 8.57
C ALA A 85 16.77 -18.19 8.56
N PRO A 86 17.47 -18.29 7.41
CA PRO A 86 18.82 -17.77 7.28
C PRO A 86 18.86 -16.30 7.66
N LEU A 87 19.95 -15.87 8.31
CA LEU A 87 20.19 -14.50 8.75
C LEU A 87 20.38 -13.57 7.54
N HIS A 88 19.30 -13.23 6.86
CA HIS A 88 19.28 -12.22 5.81
C HIS A 88 18.90 -10.87 6.43
N THR A 89 19.56 -9.80 5.98
CA THR A 89 19.07 -8.45 6.29
C THR A 89 17.72 -8.22 5.60
N PRO A 90 16.92 -7.24 6.06
CA PRO A 90 15.71 -6.79 5.37
C PRO A 90 15.93 -6.54 3.87
N GLU A 91 17.03 -5.87 3.51
CA GLU A 91 17.42 -5.55 2.13
C GLU A 91 17.70 -6.82 1.32
N GLN A 92 18.48 -7.76 1.88
CA GLN A 92 18.80 -9.03 1.21
C GLN A 92 17.54 -9.86 0.94
N SER A 93 16.61 -9.88 1.90
CA SER A 93 15.34 -10.59 1.76
C SER A 93 14.48 -10.00 0.64
N LEU A 94 14.43 -8.67 0.54
CA LEU A 94 13.74 -7.97 -0.54
C LEU A 94 14.41 -8.18 -1.89
N GLN A 95 15.75 -8.12 -1.98
CA GLN A 95 16.50 -8.37 -3.21
C GLN A 95 16.26 -9.79 -3.74
N GLN A 96 16.27 -10.79 -2.85
CA GLN A 96 15.96 -12.17 -3.23
C GLN A 96 14.50 -12.32 -3.70
N ALA A 97 13.55 -11.66 -3.03
CA ALA A 97 12.16 -11.66 -3.45
C ALA A 97 11.96 -10.98 -4.82
N GLN A 98 12.64 -9.85 -5.04
CA GLN A 98 12.66 -9.12 -6.31
C GLN A 98 13.16 -10.02 -7.46
N GLN A 99 14.31 -10.69 -7.27
CA GLN A 99 14.87 -11.62 -8.26
C GLN A 99 13.93 -12.81 -8.53
N ARG A 100 13.42 -13.43 -7.47
CA ARG A 100 12.51 -14.59 -7.57
C ARG A 100 11.21 -14.25 -8.30
N LEU A 101 10.68 -13.05 -8.09
CA LEU A 101 9.46 -12.57 -8.74
C LEU A 101 9.73 -11.88 -10.09
N GLN A 102 11.00 -11.81 -10.52
CA GLN A 102 11.43 -11.18 -11.77
C GLN A 102 10.96 -9.73 -11.88
N LEU A 103 10.97 -9.01 -10.75
CA LEU A 103 10.65 -7.58 -10.72
C LEU A 103 11.84 -6.76 -11.26
N PRO A 104 11.59 -5.62 -11.92
CA PRO A 104 12.65 -4.73 -12.41
C PRO A 104 13.66 -4.35 -11.32
N ASP A 105 14.92 -4.09 -11.70
CA ASP A 105 15.99 -3.67 -10.77
C ASP A 105 15.64 -2.39 -9.99
N THR A 106 14.84 -1.51 -10.60
CA THR A 106 14.30 -0.27 -10.00
C THR A 106 13.05 -0.53 -9.14
N CYS A 107 13.01 -1.64 -8.42
CA CYS A 107 11.92 -1.99 -7.52
C CYS A 107 12.05 -1.28 -6.17
N VAL A 108 10.98 -0.65 -5.69
CA VAL A 108 10.90 -0.14 -4.31
C VAL A 108 10.35 -1.23 -3.41
N GLY A 109 11.06 -1.59 -2.34
CA GLY A 109 10.70 -2.70 -1.46
C GLY A 109 10.38 -2.30 -0.04
N MET A 110 9.13 -2.51 0.35
CA MET A 110 8.65 -2.44 1.74
C MET A 110 8.52 -3.85 2.32
N MET A 111 8.60 -3.94 3.64
CA MET A 111 8.38 -5.20 4.37
C MET A 111 7.28 -5.02 5.39
N THR A 112 6.56 -6.08 5.66
CA THR A 112 5.55 -6.11 6.71
C THR A 112 5.49 -7.48 7.36
N ALA A 113 5.20 -7.50 8.66
CA ALA A 113 4.82 -8.72 9.35
C ALA A 113 3.28 -8.86 9.45
N ALA A 114 2.53 -7.86 8.98
CA ALA A 114 1.07 -7.91 8.94
C ALA A 114 0.59 -8.99 7.97
N SER A 115 -0.59 -9.56 8.27
CA SER A 115 -1.25 -10.49 7.35
C SER A 115 -1.61 -9.77 6.05
N MET A 116 -1.30 -10.37 4.89
CA MET A 116 -1.72 -9.83 3.59
C MET A 116 -3.25 -9.80 3.44
N ALA A 117 -4.00 -10.56 4.24
CA ALA A 117 -5.46 -10.46 4.27
C ALA A 117 -5.98 -9.13 4.88
N SER A 118 -5.11 -8.35 5.54
CA SER A 118 -5.39 -6.97 5.95
C SER A 118 -5.32 -5.97 4.81
N LEU A 119 -4.79 -6.34 3.64
CA LEU A 119 -4.68 -5.41 2.51
C LEU A 119 -6.07 -4.91 2.11
N ARG A 120 -6.22 -3.59 2.10
CA ARG A 120 -7.36 -2.86 1.57
C ARG A 120 -6.88 -1.94 0.47
N HIS A 121 -7.76 -1.69 -0.49
CA HIS A 121 -7.49 -0.76 -1.57
C HIS A 121 -8.73 0.07 -1.84
N SER A 122 -8.50 1.27 -2.36
CA SER A 122 -9.53 2.15 -2.89
C SER A 122 -9.06 2.67 -4.24
N HIS A 123 -9.96 2.68 -5.21
CA HIS A 123 -9.72 3.15 -6.56
C HIS A 123 -10.67 4.28 -6.88
N SER A 124 -10.18 5.29 -7.60
CA SER A 124 -10.99 6.43 -8.00
C SER A 124 -10.37 7.17 -9.18
N HIS A 125 -11.08 8.19 -9.63
CA HIS A 125 -10.57 9.17 -10.57
C HIS A 125 -10.66 10.55 -9.96
N ILE A 126 -9.64 11.38 -10.18
CA ILE A 126 -9.66 12.82 -9.87
C ILE A 126 -8.99 13.58 -11.00
N TYR A 127 -9.61 14.68 -11.43
CA TYR A 127 -9.26 15.39 -12.67
C TYR A 127 -9.23 14.50 -13.93
N GLY A 128 -10.04 13.44 -13.95
CA GLY A 128 -10.08 12.45 -15.04
C GLY A 128 -8.93 11.45 -15.04
N GLU A 129 -8.03 11.51 -14.05
CA GLU A 129 -6.85 10.65 -13.94
C GLU A 129 -7.04 9.63 -12.83
N ALA A 130 -6.54 8.42 -13.05
CA ALA A 130 -6.70 7.32 -12.11
C ALA A 130 -5.84 7.54 -10.84
N LEU A 131 -6.39 7.13 -9.70
CA LEU A 131 -5.76 7.18 -8.38
C LEU A 131 -6.12 5.92 -7.60
N ALA A 132 -5.12 5.36 -6.92
CA ALA A 132 -5.29 4.24 -6.01
C ALA A 132 -4.53 4.44 -4.70
N VAL A 133 -5.18 4.03 -3.61
CA VAL A 133 -4.57 3.92 -2.28
C VAL A 133 -4.63 2.46 -1.84
N TYR A 134 -3.49 1.93 -1.39
CA TYR A 134 -3.37 0.59 -0.82
C TYR A 134 -2.88 0.70 0.62
N VAL A 135 -3.50 -0.04 1.53
CA VAL A 135 -3.13 -0.04 2.96
C VAL A 135 -3.14 -1.47 3.49
N SER A 136 -2.09 -1.88 4.17
CA SER A 136 -2.06 -3.11 4.98
C SER A 136 -1.71 -2.75 6.41
N CYS A 137 -2.32 -3.41 7.40
CA CYS A 137 -2.19 -3.05 8.80
C CYS A 137 -1.93 -4.28 9.68
N GLY A 138 -1.00 -4.13 10.62
CA GLY A 138 -0.88 -4.97 11.81
C GLY A 138 -0.50 -4.11 13.00
N LEU A 139 -1.25 -4.21 14.11
CA LEU A 139 -1.15 -3.30 15.26
C LEU A 139 -0.41 -3.90 16.47
N SER A 140 0.18 -5.08 16.36
CA SER A 140 0.85 -5.78 17.47
C SER A 140 2.04 -5.03 18.06
N ASN A 141 2.58 -4.05 17.34
CA ASN A 141 3.64 -3.14 17.80
C ASN A 141 3.24 -1.67 17.60
N ALA A 142 1.96 -1.32 17.78
CA ALA A 142 1.52 0.08 17.73
C ALA A 142 2.42 0.96 18.61
N ARG A 143 2.80 2.14 18.12
CA ARG A 143 3.71 3.07 18.80
C ARG A 143 3.21 4.51 18.65
N ARG A 144 3.53 5.32 19.64
CA ARG A 144 3.36 6.77 19.57
C ARG A 144 4.70 7.43 19.27
N ALA A 145 4.70 8.43 18.41
CA ALA A 145 5.87 9.28 18.20
C ALA A 145 6.32 9.90 19.54
N GLY A 146 7.60 9.70 19.87
CA GLY A 146 8.17 10.12 21.15
C GLY A 146 8.11 9.06 22.27
N ASP A 147 7.58 7.87 22.00
CA ASP A 147 7.71 6.74 22.93
C ASP A 147 9.19 6.42 23.23
N PRO A 148 9.51 5.95 24.45
CA PRO A 148 10.83 5.44 24.76
C PRO A 148 11.26 4.34 23.79
N CYS A 149 12.53 4.38 23.37
CA CYS A 149 13.11 3.32 22.56
C CYS A 149 13.20 2.03 23.39
N ASP A 150 12.44 1.01 23.00
CA ASP A 150 12.41 -0.32 23.63
C ASP A 150 13.08 -1.41 22.78
N TRP A 151 13.41 -1.10 21.52
CA TRP A 151 14.15 -2.00 20.65
C TRP A 151 15.66 -1.97 20.92
N LYS A 152 16.26 -3.16 20.95
CA LYS A 152 17.72 -3.35 20.99
C LYS A 152 18.17 -4.04 19.71
N PRO A 153 19.33 -3.69 19.13
CA PRO A 153 19.88 -4.37 17.95
C PRO A 153 20.02 -5.89 18.06
N THR A 154 20.09 -6.41 19.28
CA THR A 154 20.18 -7.85 19.58
C THR A 154 18.83 -8.56 19.60
N GLN A 155 17.72 -7.83 19.48
CA GLN A 155 16.36 -8.36 19.51
C GLN A 155 15.72 -8.37 18.12
N ALA A 156 14.93 -9.41 17.86
CA ALA A 156 14.10 -9.46 16.66
C ALA A 156 13.15 -8.25 16.61
N MET A 157 12.97 -7.66 15.43
CA MET A 157 12.06 -6.54 15.24
C MET A 157 10.63 -6.93 15.64
N PRO A 158 9.92 -6.09 16.41
CA PRO A 158 8.51 -6.31 16.73
C PRO A 158 7.68 -6.41 15.45
N VAL A 159 6.79 -7.41 15.40
CA VAL A 159 5.88 -7.62 14.28
C VAL A 159 4.69 -6.66 14.34
N GLY A 160 4.20 -6.24 13.18
CA GLY A 160 3.10 -5.29 13.03
C GLY A 160 3.55 -4.06 12.23
N THR A 161 2.87 -3.76 11.14
CA THR A 161 3.24 -2.60 10.33
C THR A 161 2.02 -2.04 9.63
N ILE A 162 1.89 -0.71 9.62
CA ILE A 162 1.00 -0.02 8.71
C ILE A 162 1.84 0.38 7.49
N ASN A 163 1.65 -0.32 6.38
CA ASN A 163 2.26 0.03 5.10
C ASN A 163 1.21 0.59 4.16
N SER A 164 1.58 1.64 3.44
CA SER A 164 0.69 2.30 2.49
C SER A 164 1.35 2.68 1.18
N VAL A 165 0.56 2.63 0.11
CA VAL A 165 0.98 3.06 -1.22
C VAL A 165 -0.09 3.97 -1.79
N VAL A 166 0.32 5.14 -2.27
CA VAL A 166 -0.49 6.00 -3.14
C VAL A 166 0.12 5.96 -4.52
N ILE A 167 -0.67 5.64 -5.54
CA ILE A 167 -0.25 5.67 -6.95
C ILE A 167 -1.30 6.40 -7.77
N ALA A 168 -0.88 7.28 -8.66
CA ALA A 168 -1.76 8.00 -9.56
C ALA A 168 -1.17 8.11 -10.96
N ASP A 169 -2.01 8.40 -11.95
CA ASP A 169 -1.56 8.84 -13.26
C ASP A 169 -1.23 10.34 -13.32
N LEU A 170 -1.66 11.11 -12.32
CA LEU A 170 -1.28 12.52 -12.13
C LEU A 170 0.23 12.72 -11.93
N SER A 171 0.75 13.84 -12.44
CA SER A 171 2.15 14.22 -12.29
C SER A 171 2.34 15.09 -11.04
N PHE A 172 2.86 14.50 -9.97
CA PHE A 172 3.10 15.17 -8.69
C PHE A 172 4.44 15.88 -8.67
N SER A 173 4.44 17.13 -8.21
CA SER A 173 5.70 17.81 -7.89
C SER A 173 6.40 17.11 -6.70
N THR A 174 7.73 17.17 -6.65
CA THR A 174 8.50 16.61 -5.51
C THR A 174 8.06 17.21 -4.16
N ALA A 175 7.79 18.52 -4.13
CA ALA A 175 7.29 19.18 -2.93
C ALA A 175 5.89 18.68 -2.54
N GLY A 176 5.02 18.45 -3.52
CA GLY A 176 3.70 17.86 -3.32
C GLY A 176 3.78 16.44 -2.77
N MET A 177 4.69 15.60 -3.26
CA MET A 177 4.88 14.25 -2.72
C MET A 177 5.33 14.28 -1.25
N VAL A 178 6.22 15.19 -0.88
CA VAL A 178 6.63 15.38 0.53
C VAL A 178 5.46 15.84 1.38
N GLU A 179 4.67 16.80 0.89
CA GLU A 179 3.47 17.28 1.56
C GLU A 179 2.44 16.15 1.77
N LEU A 180 2.22 15.32 0.75
CA LEU A 180 1.33 14.17 0.83
C LEU A 180 1.83 13.12 1.82
N HIS A 181 3.14 12.87 1.90
CA HIS A 181 3.71 11.94 2.89
C HIS A 181 3.40 12.38 4.32
N SER A 182 3.50 13.68 4.60
CA SER A 182 3.10 14.27 5.88
C SER A 182 1.59 14.11 6.12
N LEU A 183 0.76 14.39 5.12
CA LEU A 183 -0.70 14.24 5.22
C LEU A 183 -1.12 12.80 5.53
N ILE A 184 -0.52 11.81 4.87
CA ILE A 184 -0.79 10.38 5.14
C ILE A 184 -0.42 10.02 6.58
N SER A 185 0.68 10.56 7.09
CA SER A 185 1.11 10.34 8.49
C SER A 185 0.10 10.92 9.48
N GLU A 186 -0.44 12.11 9.21
CA GLU A 186 -1.48 12.72 10.04
C GLU A 186 -2.82 11.99 9.95
N ALA A 187 -3.23 11.57 8.75
CA ALA A 187 -4.44 10.81 8.51
C ALA A 187 -4.41 9.46 9.26
N LYS A 188 -3.26 8.77 9.25
CA LYS A 188 -3.01 7.57 10.04
C LYS A 188 -3.18 7.82 11.53
N ALA A 189 -2.53 8.85 12.06
CA ALA A 189 -2.63 9.20 13.46
C ALA A 189 -4.07 9.53 13.87
N ALA A 190 -4.82 10.25 13.03
CA ALA A 190 -6.22 10.56 13.25
C ALA A 190 -7.10 9.29 13.32
N VAL A 191 -6.92 8.32 12.40
CA VAL A 191 -7.65 7.05 12.47
C VAL A 191 -7.33 6.27 13.75
N LEU A 192 -6.05 6.16 14.13
CA LEU A 192 -5.65 5.48 15.36
C LEU A 192 -6.20 6.17 16.62
N GLN A 193 -6.31 7.50 16.58
CA GLN A 193 -6.95 8.29 17.63
C GLN A 193 -8.45 8.02 17.72
N ASP A 194 -9.17 8.08 16.59
CA ASP A 194 -10.60 7.80 16.52
C ASP A 194 -10.94 6.41 17.05
N MET A 195 -10.08 5.43 16.74
CA MET A 195 -10.23 4.03 17.16
C MET A 195 -9.62 3.74 18.54
N ASN A 196 -9.10 4.74 19.25
CA ASN A 196 -8.49 4.63 20.57
C ASN A 196 -7.40 3.53 20.66
N ILE A 197 -6.61 3.38 19.58
CA ILE A 197 -5.48 2.44 19.55
C ILE A 197 -4.33 3.00 20.38
N ARG A 198 -3.82 2.21 21.33
CA ARG A 198 -2.82 2.64 22.30
C ARG A 198 -1.46 1.97 22.08
N SER A 199 -0.41 2.73 22.34
CA SER A 199 0.93 2.17 22.47
C SER A 199 1.00 1.29 23.72
N PRO A 200 1.49 0.04 23.63
CA PRO A 200 1.73 -0.80 24.81
C PRO A 200 2.95 -0.32 25.61
N VAL A 201 3.75 0.62 25.09
CA VAL A 201 4.93 1.16 25.78
C VAL A 201 4.53 2.29 26.73
N SER A 202 3.80 3.28 26.23
CA SER A 202 3.43 4.48 27.00
C SER A 202 1.99 4.51 27.48
N GLY A 203 1.12 3.63 26.96
CA GLY A 203 -0.32 3.66 27.20
C GLY A 203 -1.05 4.83 26.52
N GLN A 204 -0.33 5.71 25.82
CA GLN A 204 -0.88 6.85 25.10
C GLN A 204 -1.42 6.41 23.71
N ILE A 205 -2.23 7.26 23.09
CA ILE A 205 -2.74 7.03 21.72
C ILE A 205 -1.56 6.88 20.75
N ALA A 206 -1.54 5.78 20.00
CA ALA A 206 -0.55 5.50 18.98
C ALA A 206 -0.72 6.41 17.76
N THR A 207 0.37 6.74 17.09
CA THR A 207 0.38 7.54 15.84
C THR A 207 0.80 6.70 14.62
N GLY A 208 1.12 5.43 14.84
CA GLY A 208 1.55 4.48 13.83
C GLY A 208 2.01 3.17 14.48
N THR A 209 2.91 2.48 13.82
CA THR A 209 3.71 1.39 14.39
C THR A 209 5.21 1.71 14.34
N GLY A 210 6.03 0.85 14.94
CA GLY A 210 7.48 1.05 14.98
C GLY A 210 8.19 0.99 13.63
N THR A 211 7.55 0.51 12.56
CA THR A 211 8.19 0.26 11.26
C THR A 211 7.35 0.68 10.05
N ASP A 212 6.42 1.61 10.22
CA ASP A 212 5.52 2.03 9.13
C ASP A 212 6.28 2.48 7.88
N ALA A 213 5.84 2.01 6.71
CA ALA A 213 6.36 2.44 5.42
C ALA A 213 5.27 3.08 4.54
N CYS A 214 5.62 4.16 3.86
CA CYS A 214 4.74 4.80 2.89
C CYS A 214 5.48 4.98 1.56
N ALA A 215 4.78 4.75 0.45
CA ALA A 215 5.27 5.05 -0.90
C ALA A 215 4.25 5.89 -1.66
N ILE A 216 4.73 6.93 -2.34
CA ILE A 216 3.93 7.81 -3.20
C ILE A 216 4.53 7.73 -4.60
N ILE A 217 3.72 7.31 -5.57
CA ILE A 217 4.14 7.04 -6.95
C ILE A 217 3.39 8.00 -7.86
N SER A 218 4.15 8.90 -8.50
CA SER A 218 3.65 9.88 -9.46
C SER A 218 3.52 9.29 -10.85
N GLY A 219 2.50 9.68 -11.59
CA GLY A 219 2.36 9.43 -13.02
C GLY A 219 2.95 10.55 -13.88
N CYS A 220 2.47 10.64 -15.12
CA CYS A 220 2.91 11.59 -16.15
C CYS A 220 1.76 12.42 -16.76
N GLY A 221 0.55 12.29 -16.21
CA GLY A 221 -0.66 13.02 -16.62
C GLY A 221 -0.69 14.45 -16.08
N ALA A 222 -1.89 14.95 -15.77
CA ALA A 222 -2.07 16.35 -15.37
C ALA A 222 -1.18 16.75 -14.16
N PRO A 223 -0.49 17.91 -14.21
CA PRO A 223 0.44 18.32 -13.16
C PRO A 223 -0.27 18.83 -11.91
N VAL A 224 0.16 18.35 -10.75
CA VAL A 224 -0.33 18.76 -9.43
C VAL A 224 0.84 19.22 -8.58
N ARG A 225 0.78 20.49 -8.15
CA ARG A 225 1.87 21.09 -7.36
C ARG A 225 1.74 20.80 -5.87
N TRP A 226 0.52 20.82 -5.33
CA TRP A 226 0.22 20.76 -3.91
C TRP A 226 -0.78 19.65 -3.60
N LEU A 227 -0.54 18.91 -2.54
CA LEU A 227 -1.31 17.73 -2.11
C LEU A 227 -1.71 17.80 -0.62
N GLY A 228 -1.58 18.98 -0.01
CA GLY A 228 -1.93 19.23 1.39
C GLY A 228 -3.43 19.42 1.65
N LYS A 229 -3.78 19.64 2.93
CA LYS A 229 -5.17 19.66 3.44
C LYS A 229 -6.12 20.68 2.79
N HIS A 230 -5.60 21.74 2.18
CA HIS A 230 -6.41 22.77 1.53
C HIS A 230 -6.74 22.43 0.06
N THR A 231 -6.18 21.34 -0.48
CA THR A 231 -6.48 20.89 -1.83
C THR A 231 -7.54 19.79 -1.79
N ASP A 232 -8.43 19.80 -2.77
CA ASP A 232 -9.43 18.77 -3.03
C ASP A 232 -8.78 17.39 -3.25
N ILE A 233 -7.65 17.33 -3.95
CA ILE A 233 -6.88 16.09 -4.10
C ILE A 233 -6.29 15.58 -2.77
N GLY A 234 -5.82 16.48 -1.90
CA GLY A 234 -5.32 16.13 -0.57
C GLY A 234 -6.45 15.58 0.31
N GLU A 235 -7.61 16.24 0.33
CA GLU A 235 -8.82 15.74 1.00
C GLU A 235 -9.19 14.34 0.50
N HIS A 236 -9.27 14.18 -0.82
CA HIS A 236 -9.71 12.94 -1.46
C HIS A 236 -8.79 11.77 -1.13
N ILE A 237 -7.47 11.93 -1.27
CA ILE A 237 -6.50 10.90 -0.91
C ILE A 237 -6.56 10.57 0.59
N ALA A 238 -6.65 11.60 1.45
CA ALA A 238 -6.71 11.38 2.89
C ALA A 238 -7.96 10.57 3.28
N ARG A 239 -9.13 10.90 2.73
CA ARG A 239 -10.37 10.15 3.01
C ARG A 239 -10.27 8.69 2.57
N GLN A 240 -9.79 8.43 1.36
CA GLN A 240 -9.57 7.05 0.88
C GLN A 240 -8.61 6.27 1.77
N TYR A 241 -7.51 6.90 2.15
CA TYR A 241 -6.54 6.31 3.06
C TYR A 241 -7.17 5.97 4.41
N MET A 242 -7.91 6.91 5.00
CA MET A 242 -8.53 6.71 6.30
C MET A 242 -9.56 5.59 6.28
N ASP A 243 -10.39 5.52 5.24
CA ASP A 243 -11.41 4.47 5.08
C ASP A 243 -10.76 3.10 4.85
N ALA A 244 -9.72 3.03 4.01
CA ALA A 244 -8.96 1.80 3.80
C ALA A 244 -8.26 1.33 5.09
N LEU A 245 -7.70 2.23 5.88
CA LEU A 245 -7.05 1.89 7.14
C LEU A 245 -8.07 1.41 8.19
N ARG A 246 -9.20 2.09 8.37
CA ARG A 246 -10.28 1.64 9.26
C ARG A 246 -10.74 0.23 8.89
N SER A 247 -11.05 0.00 7.62
CA SER A 247 -11.46 -1.32 7.12
C SER A 247 -10.38 -2.40 7.31
N SER A 248 -9.10 -2.03 7.22
CA SER A 248 -7.98 -2.93 7.45
C SER A 248 -7.89 -3.35 8.93
N ILE A 249 -8.12 -2.40 9.85
CA ILE A 249 -8.11 -2.64 11.29
C ILE A 249 -9.33 -3.48 11.71
N ASP A 250 -10.53 -3.09 11.28
CA ASP A 250 -11.79 -3.75 11.65
C ASP A 250 -11.81 -5.24 11.31
N ALA A 251 -11.11 -5.64 10.24
CA ALA A 251 -11.07 -7.03 9.81
C ALA A 251 -10.29 -7.98 10.73
N PHE A 252 -9.51 -7.45 11.68
CA PHE A 252 -8.65 -8.24 12.55
C PHE A 252 -8.71 -7.86 14.03
N TYR A 253 -9.19 -6.67 14.37
CA TYR A 253 -9.10 -6.11 15.72
C TYR A 253 -10.44 -5.66 16.31
N CYS A 254 -11.54 -5.76 15.55
CA CYS A 254 -12.89 -5.43 16.01
C CYS A 254 -13.82 -6.65 15.94
#